data_AF-A0A968UB55-F1
#
_entry.id   AF-A0A968UB55-F1
#
_cell.length_a   1.000
_cell.length_b   1.000
_cell.length_c   1.000
_cell.angle_alpha   90.00
_cell.angle_beta   90.00
_cell.angle_gamma   90.00
#
_symmetry.space_group_name_H-M   'P 1'
#
loop_
_entity.id
_entity.type
_entity.pdbx_description
1 polymer ?
#
loop_
_entity_poly.entity_id
_entity_poly.type
_entity_poly.pdbx_seq_one_letter_code
_entity_poly.pdbx_strand_id
1 'polypeptide(L)'
;MGYVLSRYDVLKLEKFEPEEAAEVLRVIAETEGWEFDRSFVTRLVKQDLTSSESKISPVDLQILAETVRKQPSTRRAFTEAAYRQMGGLEGLLNRYLAEMLEVLKLNNLYQATIQVLLALINREQNLRAGVLTLAELEDKLKGVVRPNELRQAIDWLASGEVRLITAIERQDTTGYELAHERIIPAVVQLAGQELKDAERANHLLDRRVNEWLGNGRSRRYLLSWRELWLLRQQKAYLVWGTNRRDKEKLLKQSWQRFQRWGWAAFATVILLLSGFLLWLSPPGQRWQMQSQLIGLKQKVSDESHRQAAVALAKVGNQQAFQIIDSINSPYSKAFALSAIAEVYNKLNQPRAAKSLLEQALTK
;
A
#
# COMPACT_ATOMS: atom_id res chain seq x y z
N MET A 1 27.14 54.28 -39.76
CA MET A 1 28.03 53.37 -39.01
C MET A 1 27.48 51.97 -39.16
N GLY A 2 28.10 51.15 -40.01
CA GLY A 2 27.62 49.82 -40.34
C GLY A 2 28.00 48.83 -39.24
N TYR A 3 27.00 48.19 -38.63
CA TYR A 3 27.23 47.06 -37.75
C TYR A 3 27.51 45.83 -38.60
N VAL A 4 28.75 45.37 -38.58
CA VAL A 4 29.14 44.05 -39.11
C VAL A 4 28.79 43.04 -38.01
N LEU A 5 27.66 42.36 -38.15
CA LEU A 5 27.32 41.22 -37.30
C LEU A 5 28.35 40.12 -37.56
N SER A 6 29.16 39.79 -36.55
CA SER A 6 30.10 38.68 -36.66
C SER A 6 29.34 37.36 -36.51
N ARG A 7 29.81 36.27 -37.13
CA ARG A 7 29.22 34.91 -36.98
C ARG A 7 29.23 34.37 -35.54
N TYR A 8 29.71 35.14 -34.56
CA TYR A 8 29.80 34.78 -33.15
C TYR A 8 28.94 35.67 -32.23
N ASP A 9 28.09 36.53 -32.78
CA ASP A 9 27.19 37.36 -31.96
C ASP A 9 26.02 36.49 -31.45
N VAL A 10 26.24 35.83 -30.31
CA VAL A 10 25.21 35.06 -29.61
C VAL A 10 24.21 36.04 -28.98
N LEU A 11 23.14 36.32 -29.71
CA LEU A 11 21.99 37.07 -29.20
C LEU A 11 21.25 36.20 -28.17
N LYS A 12 21.42 36.52 -26.89
CA LYS A 12 20.62 35.90 -25.83
C LYS A 12 19.27 36.62 -25.77
N LEU A 13 18.19 35.86 -25.94
CA LEU A 13 16.85 36.37 -25.68
C LEU A 13 16.69 36.56 -24.17
N GLU A 14 16.41 37.79 -23.75
CA GLU A 14 16.14 38.11 -22.37
C GLU A 14 14.68 37.87 -22.00
N LYS A 15 14.43 37.72 -20.70
CA LYS A 15 13.09 37.73 -20.13
C LYS A 15 12.52 39.15 -20.19
N PHE A 16 11.19 39.28 -20.25
CA PHE A 16 10.50 40.55 -20.35
C PHE A 16 10.44 41.28 -19.01
N GLU A 17 10.54 42.60 -19.05
CA GLU A 17 10.11 43.43 -17.92
C GLU A 17 8.57 43.39 -17.76
N PRO A 18 8.02 43.66 -16.57
CA PRO A 18 6.57 43.62 -16.34
C PRO A 18 5.74 44.47 -17.31
N GLU A 19 6.25 45.65 -17.65
CA GLU A 19 5.61 46.57 -18.58
C GLU A 19 5.62 46.00 -20.01
N GLU A 20 6.73 45.39 -20.44
CA GLU A 20 6.86 44.76 -21.77
C GLU A 20 5.95 43.53 -21.88
N ALA A 21 5.89 42.70 -20.83
CA ALA A 21 5.05 41.52 -20.78
C ALA A 21 3.55 41.88 -20.85
N ALA A 22 3.13 42.94 -20.14
CA ALA A 22 1.77 43.44 -20.23
C ALA A 22 1.44 43.97 -21.64
N GLU A 23 2.42 44.58 -22.30
CA GLU A 23 2.28 45.09 -23.66
C GLU A 23 2.16 43.97 -24.69
N VAL A 24 2.93 42.88 -24.55
CA VAL A 24 2.78 41.68 -25.37
C VAL A 24 1.37 41.12 -25.27
N LEU A 25 0.81 41.01 -24.06
CA LEU A 25 -0.56 40.54 -23.86
C LEU A 25 -1.60 41.49 -24.45
N ARG A 26 -1.37 42.82 -24.39
CA ARG A 26 -2.23 43.82 -25.03
C ARG A 26 -2.27 43.61 -26.55
N VAL A 27 -1.12 43.45 -27.18
CA VAL A 27 -1.02 43.21 -28.63
C VAL A 27 -1.74 41.92 -29.02
N ILE A 28 -1.60 40.85 -28.24
CA ILE A 28 -2.33 39.59 -28.49
C ILE A 28 -3.84 39.82 -28.38
N ALA A 29 -4.30 40.50 -27.33
CA ALA A 29 -5.72 40.76 -27.13
C ALA A 29 -6.33 41.58 -28.28
N GLU A 30 -5.63 42.63 -28.72
CA GLU A 30 -6.08 43.48 -29.82
C GLU A 30 -6.11 42.73 -31.15
N THR A 31 -5.12 41.89 -31.40
CA THR A 31 -5.02 41.08 -32.63
C THR A 31 -6.16 40.06 -32.70
N GLU A 32 -6.49 39.44 -31.57
CA GLU A 32 -7.50 38.36 -31.48
C GLU A 32 -8.91 38.87 -31.13
N GLY A 33 -9.07 40.18 -30.89
CA GLY A 33 -10.35 40.79 -30.48
C GLY A 33 -10.81 40.38 -29.08
N TRP A 34 -9.89 40.06 -28.17
CA TRP A 34 -10.19 39.69 -26.77
C TRP A 34 -10.30 40.92 -25.89
N GLU A 35 -11.16 40.84 -24.87
CA GLU A 35 -11.25 41.89 -23.85
C GLU A 35 -9.95 41.96 -23.03
N PHE A 36 -9.47 43.17 -22.74
CA PHE A 36 -8.20 43.42 -22.06
C PHE A 36 -8.37 44.44 -20.93
N ASP A 37 -8.14 44.01 -19.68
CA ASP A 37 -8.04 44.92 -18.54
C ASP A 37 -6.57 45.19 -18.20
N ARG A 38 -6.09 46.37 -18.61
CA ARG A 38 -4.71 46.80 -18.37
C ARG A 38 -4.33 46.82 -16.90
N SER A 39 -5.25 47.24 -16.03
CA SER A 39 -4.98 47.37 -14.60
C SER A 39 -4.79 45.99 -13.97
N PHE A 40 -5.63 45.04 -14.34
CA PHE A 40 -5.54 43.65 -13.91
C PHE A 40 -4.28 42.98 -14.48
N VAL A 41 -4.01 43.08 -15.78
CA VAL A 41 -2.84 42.44 -16.42
C VAL A 41 -1.54 42.97 -15.82
N THR A 42 -1.45 44.27 -15.53
CA THR A 42 -0.26 44.84 -14.87
C THR A 42 -0.06 44.24 -13.47
N ARG A 43 -1.13 44.05 -12.69
CA ARG A 43 -1.05 43.37 -11.38
C ARG A 43 -0.65 41.92 -11.54
N LEU A 44 -1.31 41.18 -12.43
CA LEU A 44 -1.04 39.77 -12.74
C LEU A 44 0.42 39.54 -13.09
N VAL A 45 0.96 40.34 -14.00
CA VAL A 45 2.35 40.20 -14.45
C VAL A 45 3.33 40.47 -13.30
N LYS A 46 3.09 41.52 -12.50
CA LYS A 46 3.96 41.91 -11.36
C LYS A 46 3.89 40.97 -10.16
N GLN A 47 2.71 40.40 -9.88
CA GLN A 47 2.47 39.62 -8.68
C GLN A 47 2.57 38.11 -8.93
N ASP A 48 2.01 37.63 -10.04
CA ASP A 48 1.86 36.20 -10.28
C ASP A 48 2.90 35.67 -11.27
N LEU A 49 3.25 36.42 -12.31
CA LEU A 49 4.15 35.95 -13.39
C LEU A 49 5.62 36.36 -13.22
N THR A 50 5.92 37.23 -12.26
CA THR A 50 7.29 37.65 -11.97
C THR A 50 8.07 36.54 -11.27
N SER A 51 9.27 36.25 -11.77
CA SER A 51 10.21 35.28 -11.15
C SER A 51 11.04 35.95 -10.04
N SER A 52 11.91 35.20 -9.36
CA SER A 52 12.84 35.72 -8.34
C SER A 52 13.77 36.82 -8.88
N GLU A 53 13.95 36.88 -10.20
CA GLU A 53 14.77 37.85 -10.92
C GLU A 53 13.99 39.12 -11.34
N SER A 54 12.76 39.34 -10.87
CA SER A 54 11.89 40.46 -11.26
C SER A 54 11.48 40.53 -12.74
N LYS A 55 11.88 39.54 -13.56
CA LYS A 55 11.52 39.42 -14.98
C LYS A 55 10.51 38.29 -15.24
N ILE A 56 9.83 38.35 -16.38
CA ILE A 56 8.82 37.37 -16.83
C ILE A 56 9.33 36.54 -18.01
N SER A 57 9.16 35.22 -17.90
CA SER A 57 9.49 34.30 -18.97
C SER A 57 8.51 34.44 -20.15
N PRO A 58 8.99 34.48 -21.41
CA PRO A 58 8.12 34.42 -22.59
C PRO A 58 7.19 33.19 -22.59
N VAL A 59 7.65 32.09 -21.99
CA VAL A 59 6.88 30.85 -21.85
C VAL A 59 5.65 31.06 -20.97
N ASP A 60 5.75 31.90 -19.94
CA ASP A 60 4.61 32.17 -19.04
C ASP A 60 3.51 32.94 -19.79
N LEU A 61 3.90 33.87 -20.66
CA LEU A 61 2.98 34.59 -21.54
C LEU A 61 2.36 33.66 -22.58
N GLN A 62 3.16 32.75 -23.14
CA GLN A 62 2.67 31.74 -24.07
C GLN A 62 1.63 30.82 -23.43
N ILE A 63 1.91 30.28 -22.23
CA ILE A 63 0.98 29.40 -21.50
C ILE A 63 -0.33 30.15 -21.22
N LEU A 64 -0.23 31.41 -20.80
CA LEU A 64 -1.39 32.25 -20.53
C LEU A 64 -2.22 32.52 -21.79
N ALA A 65 -1.58 32.91 -22.89
CA ALA A 65 -2.25 33.16 -24.16
C ALA A 65 -2.89 31.89 -24.74
N GLU A 66 -2.19 30.75 -24.70
CA GLU A 66 -2.72 29.47 -25.19
C GLU A 66 -3.92 28.99 -24.38
N THR A 67 -3.86 29.13 -23.05
CA THR A 67 -4.99 28.73 -22.19
C THR A 67 -6.22 29.59 -22.43
N VAL A 68 -6.03 30.90 -22.66
CA VAL A 68 -7.13 31.80 -23.04
C VAL A 68 -7.67 31.46 -24.42
N ARG A 69 -6.81 31.22 -25.41
CA ARG A 69 -7.19 30.88 -26.80
C ARG A 69 -8.11 29.66 -26.87
N LYS A 70 -7.84 28.64 -26.05
CA LYS A 70 -8.61 27.38 -26.02
C LYS A 70 -9.96 27.50 -25.29
N GLN A 71 -10.23 28.61 -24.61
CA GLN A 71 -11.55 28.86 -24.02
C GLN A 71 -12.63 28.98 -25.11
N PRO A 72 -13.92 28.73 -24.75
CA PRO A 72 -15.05 29.15 -25.56
C PRO A 72 -14.94 30.64 -25.90
N SER A 73 -15.35 31.04 -27.11
CA SER A 73 -15.22 32.43 -27.60
C SER A 73 -15.78 33.48 -26.63
N THR A 74 -16.85 33.15 -25.91
CA THR A 74 -17.50 34.02 -24.91
C THR A 74 -16.68 34.26 -23.64
N ARG A 75 -15.56 33.54 -23.45
CA ARG A 75 -14.69 33.60 -22.26
C ARG A 75 -13.25 33.97 -22.58
N ARG A 76 -12.93 34.29 -23.83
CA ARG A 76 -11.58 34.69 -24.25
C ARG A 76 -11.33 36.14 -23.87
N ALA A 77 -10.69 36.34 -22.72
CA ALA A 77 -10.42 37.66 -22.18
C ALA A 77 -9.23 37.64 -21.22
N PHE A 78 -8.46 38.72 -21.22
CA PHE A 78 -7.45 39.04 -20.21
C PHE A 78 -8.05 39.97 -19.16
N THR A 79 -9.04 39.45 -18.42
CA THR A 79 -9.73 40.16 -17.34
C THR A 79 -9.70 39.38 -16.04
N GLU A 80 -9.87 40.08 -14.92
CA GLU A 80 -9.87 39.45 -13.60
C GLU A 80 -10.98 38.39 -13.45
N ALA A 81 -12.15 38.64 -14.04
CA ALA A 81 -13.27 37.71 -14.02
C ALA A 81 -12.92 36.40 -14.76
N ALA A 82 -12.35 36.50 -15.96
CA ALA A 82 -11.92 35.33 -16.73
C ALA A 82 -10.82 34.54 -15.99
N TYR A 83 -9.83 35.25 -15.43
CA TYR A 83 -8.74 34.64 -14.67
C TYR A 83 -9.20 33.93 -13.40
N ARG A 84 -10.11 34.54 -12.61
CA ARG A 84 -10.69 33.91 -11.41
C ARG A 84 -11.50 32.67 -11.76
N GLN A 85 -12.28 32.69 -12.85
CA GLN A 85 -13.02 31.51 -13.33
C GLN A 85 -12.09 30.37 -13.78
N MET A 86 -10.86 30.68 -14.18
CA MET A 86 -9.83 29.67 -14.47
C MET A 86 -9.16 29.10 -13.21
N GLY A 87 -9.44 29.64 -12.02
CA GLY A 87 -8.79 29.24 -10.77
C GLY A 87 -7.43 29.92 -10.55
N GLY A 88 -7.21 31.08 -11.17
CA GLY A 88 -5.94 31.81 -11.10
C GLY A 88 -4.80 31.10 -11.84
N LEU A 89 -3.55 31.42 -11.48
CA LEU A 89 -2.37 30.89 -12.15
C LEU A 89 -2.27 29.37 -12.05
N GLU A 90 -2.52 28.82 -10.86
CA GLU A 90 -2.46 27.37 -10.63
C GLU A 90 -3.49 26.63 -11.47
N GLY A 91 -4.73 27.13 -11.50
CA GLY A 91 -5.79 26.55 -12.33
C GLY A 91 -5.48 26.63 -13.83
N LEU A 92 -4.84 27.73 -14.27
CA LEU A 92 -4.38 27.92 -15.64
C LEU A 92 -3.31 26.90 -16.02
N LEU A 93 -2.25 26.75 -15.20
CA LEU A 93 -1.15 25.80 -15.44
C LEU A 93 -1.64 24.35 -15.43
N ASN A 94 -2.52 24.01 -14.49
CA ASN A 94 -3.15 22.69 -14.42
C ASN A 94 -3.96 22.38 -15.68
N ARG A 95 -4.76 23.35 -16.15
CA ARG A 95 -5.58 23.19 -17.35
C ARG A 95 -4.71 23.05 -18.59
N TYR A 96 -3.73 23.92 -18.76
CA TYR A 96 -2.75 23.84 -19.84
C TYR A 96 -2.13 22.44 -19.90
N LEU A 97 -1.56 21.96 -18.79
CA LEU A 97 -0.91 20.65 -18.75
C LEU A 97 -1.91 19.51 -19.00
N ALA A 98 -3.09 19.56 -18.39
CA ALA A 98 -4.12 18.54 -18.56
C ALA A 98 -4.57 18.42 -20.02
N GLU A 99 -4.75 19.54 -20.71
CA GLU A 99 -5.13 19.60 -22.12
C GLU A 99 -4.01 19.10 -23.03
N MET A 100 -2.75 19.48 -22.77
CA MET A 100 -1.62 18.98 -23.55
C MET A 100 -1.51 17.45 -23.45
N LEU A 101 -1.72 16.91 -22.25
CA LEU A 101 -1.65 15.46 -22.00
C LEU A 101 -2.95 14.72 -22.39
N GLU A 102 -4.05 15.41 -22.65
CA GLU A 102 -5.35 14.79 -22.95
C GLU A 102 -5.29 13.92 -24.21
N VAL A 103 -4.55 14.38 -25.23
CA VAL A 103 -4.32 13.65 -26.48
C VAL A 103 -3.70 12.27 -26.22
N LEU A 104 -2.91 12.15 -25.15
CA LEU A 104 -2.26 10.89 -24.78
C LEU A 104 -3.14 9.96 -23.96
N LYS A 105 -4.25 10.42 -23.37
CA LYS A 105 -5.11 9.57 -22.51
C LYS A 105 -5.68 8.36 -23.23
N LEU A 106 -5.86 8.45 -24.54
CA LEU A 106 -6.31 7.33 -25.38
C LEU A 106 -5.18 6.32 -25.69
N ASN A 107 -3.93 6.68 -25.38
CA ASN A 107 -2.75 5.88 -25.63
C ASN A 107 -2.13 5.37 -24.31
N ASN A 108 -1.46 4.22 -24.36
CA ASN A 108 -0.71 3.70 -23.21
C ASN A 108 0.50 4.58 -22.82
N LEU A 109 0.77 5.65 -23.57
CA LEU A 109 1.87 6.59 -23.33
C LEU A 109 1.57 7.63 -22.24
N TYR A 110 0.31 7.83 -21.86
CA TYR A 110 -0.06 8.83 -20.87
C TYR A 110 0.69 8.64 -19.54
N GLN A 111 0.67 7.41 -19.01
CA GLN A 111 1.35 7.08 -17.75
C GLN A 111 2.88 7.22 -17.88
N ALA A 112 3.48 6.72 -18.97
CA ALA A 112 4.90 6.88 -19.23
C ALA A 112 5.30 8.37 -19.25
N THR A 113 4.49 9.21 -19.89
CA THR A 113 4.73 10.66 -20.02
C THR A 113 4.70 11.37 -18.67
N ILE A 114 3.72 11.06 -17.82
CA ILE A 114 3.67 11.60 -16.46
C ILE A 114 4.91 11.16 -15.66
N GLN A 115 5.32 9.91 -15.78
CA GLN A 115 6.51 9.40 -15.08
C GLN A 115 7.79 10.09 -15.52
N VAL A 116 7.94 10.39 -16.81
CA VAL A 116 9.06 11.17 -17.34
C VAL A 116 9.06 12.59 -16.78
N LEU A 117 7.92 13.28 -16.81
CA LEU A 117 7.80 14.63 -16.26
C LEU A 117 8.16 14.66 -14.77
N LEU A 118 7.70 13.68 -13.99
CA LEU A 118 8.06 13.54 -12.57
C LEU A 118 9.55 13.24 -12.35
N ALA A 119 10.17 12.44 -13.22
CA ALA A 119 11.59 12.12 -13.11
C ALA A 119 12.48 13.36 -13.30
N LEU A 120 12.02 14.35 -14.06
CA LEU A 120 12.70 15.63 -14.28
C LEU A 120 12.47 16.65 -13.15
N ILE A 121 11.72 16.29 -12.10
CA ILE A 121 11.45 17.14 -10.94
C ILE A 121 12.27 16.65 -9.74
N ASN A 122 12.99 17.56 -9.09
CA ASN A 122 13.48 17.34 -7.74
C ASN A 122 12.36 17.60 -6.73
N ARG A 123 11.70 16.53 -6.31
CA ARG A 123 10.51 16.55 -5.44
C ARG A 123 10.81 17.04 -4.02
N GLU A 124 12.06 16.99 -3.56
CA GLU A 124 12.40 17.50 -2.23
C GLU A 124 12.39 19.03 -2.19
N GLN A 125 12.75 19.66 -3.31
CA GLN A 125 12.93 21.11 -3.41
C GLN A 125 11.85 21.78 -4.25
N ASN A 126 10.98 21.00 -4.92
CA ASN A 126 10.04 21.50 -5.95
C ASN A 126 10.75 22.32 -7.05
N LEU A 127 11.96 21.89 -7.41
CA LEU A 127 12.78 22.48 -8.46
C LEU A 127 13.00 21.47 -9.59
N ARG A 128 13.60 21.93 -10.69
CA ARG A 128 14.06 21.02 -11.76
C ARG A 128 15.12 20.08 -11.19
N ALA A 129 15.09 18.82 -11.62
CA ALA A 129 16.14 17.84 -11.30
C ALA A 129 17.47 18.16 -12.02
N GLY A 130 17.46 19.13 -12.92
CA GLY A 130 18.55 19.42 -13.85
C GLY A 130 18.41 18.60 -15.13
N VAL A 131 19.49 18.58 -15.90
CA VAL A 131 19.57 17.91 -17.20
C VAL A 131 19.83 16.42 -16.98
N LEU A 132 18.91 15.56 -17.42
CA LEU A 132 19.02 14.10 -17.37
C LEU A 132 19.14 13.51 -18.77
N THR A 133 20.10 12.62 -18.98
CA THR A 133 20.26 11.86 -20.23
C THR A 133 19.21 10.75 -20.34
N LEU A 134 19.02 10.23 -21.56
CA LEU A 134 18.14 9.08 -21.78
C LEU A 134 18.54 7.87 -20.93
N ALA A 135 19.85 7.60 -20.78
CA ALA A 135 20.35 6.49 -19.97
C ALA A 135 20.04 6.68 -18.47
N GLU A 136 20.17 7.90 -17.96
CA GLU A 136 19.82 8.23 -16.57
C GLU A 136 18.30 8.12 -16.33
N LEU A 137 17.48 8.51 -17.31
CA LEU A 137 16.03 8.35 -17.25
C LEU A 137 15.62 6.86 -17.32
N GLU A 138 16.27 6.06 -18.17
CA GLU A 138 16.08 4.61 -18.27
C GLU A 138 16.41 3.91 -16.94
N ASP A 139 17.50 4.30 -16.28
CA ASP A 139 17.88 3.74 -14.98
C ASP A 139 16.91 4.19 -13.87
N LYS A 140 16.56 5.48 -13.82
CA LYS A 140 15.67 6.06 -12.82
C LYS A 140 14.23 5.52 -12.90
N LEU A 141 13.78 5.15 -14.11
CA LEU A 141 12.43 4.62 -14.38
C LEU A 141 12.42 3.10 -14.64
N LYS A 142 13.52 2.40 -14.31
CA LYS A 142 13.65 0.97 -14.52
C LYS A 142 12.55 0.18 -13.81
N GLY A 143 11.81 -0.62 -14.57
CA GLY A 143 10.70 -1.42 -14.06
C GLY A 143 9.40 -0.65 -13.83
N VAL A 144 9.39 0.67 -14.05
CA VAL A 144 8.19 1.52 -14.02
C VAL A 144 7.70 1.80 -15.44
N VAL A 145 8.61 2.16 -16.35
CA VAL A 145 8.30 2.48 -17.75
C VAL A 145 9.12 1.59 -18.68
N ARG A 146 8.53 1.11 -19.78
CA ARG A 146 9.26 0.32 -20.78
C ARG A 146 10.19 1.23 -21.58
N PRO A 147 11.41 0.78 -21.98
CA PRO A 147 12.35 1.63 -22.71
C PRO A 147 11.79 2.25 -24.00
N ASN A 148 10.96 1.51 -24.74
CA ASN A 148 10.31 2.02 -25.94
C ASN A 148 9.28 3.12 -25.64
N GLU A 149 8.49 2.95 -24.58
CA GLU A 149 7.49 3.94 -24.13
C GLU A 149 8.18 5.20 -23.59
N LEU A 150 9.31 5.03 -22.91
CA LEU A 150 10.13 6.14 -22.41
C LEU A 150 10.64 7.01 -23.57
N ARG A 151 11.20 6.41 -24.63
CA ARG A 151 11.68 7.15 -25.80
C ARG A 151 10.53 7.89 -26.49
N GLN A 152 9.41 7.23 -26.73
CA GLN A 152 8.22 7.86 -27.33
C GLN A 152 7.69 9.02 -26.47
N ALA A 153 7.67 8.87 -25.14
CA ALA A 153 7.25 9.92 -24.23
C ALA A 153 8.19 11.13 -24.28
N ILE A 154 9.51 10.90 -24.30
CA ILE A 154 10.52 11.96 -24.41
C ILE A 154 10.38 12.69 -25.76
N ASP A 155 10.29 11.96 -26.86
CA ASP A 155 10.16 12.53 -28.21
C ASP A 155 8.90 13.39 -28.33
N TRP A 156 7.78 12.91 -27.76
CA TRP A 156 6.53 13.67 -27.73
C TRP A 156 6.61 14.90 -26.84
N LEU A 157 7.19 14.79 -25.63
CA LEU A 157 7.34 15.92 -24.70
C LEU A 157 8.27 17.01 -25.24
N ALA A 158 9.31 16.62 -25.99
CA ALA A 158 10.27 17.51 -26.63
C ALA A 158 9.77 18.05 -27.97
N SER A 159 8.66 17.53 -28.50
CA SER A 159 8.12 17.94 -29.79
C SER A 159 7.80 19.43 -29.82
N GLY A 160 7.92 20.03 -31.01
CA GLY A 160 7.75 21.47 -31.20
C GLY A 160 6.35 22.00 -30.83
N GLU A 161 5.34 21.14 -30.82
CA GLU A 161 3.97 21.47 -30.43
C GLU A 161 3.77 21.44 -28.91
N VAL A 162 4.47 20.53 -28.21
CA VAL A 162 4.27 20.30 -26.78
C VAL A 162 5.25 21.07 -25.91
N ARG A 163 6.55 21.01 -26.23
CA ARG A 163 7.65 21.75 -25.58
C ARG A 163 7.58 21.78 -24.04
N LEU A 164 7.19 20.68 -23.41
CA LEU A 164 7.19 20.56 -21.94
C LEU A 164 8.59 20.24 -21.40
N ILE A 165 9.45 19.67 -22.25
CA ILE A 165 10.87 19.45 -21.96
C ILE A 165 11.74 20.07 -23.05
N THR A 166 12.97 20.43 -22.69
CA THR A 166 13.98 20.99 -23.59
C THR A 166 15.13 20.00 -23.73
N ALA A 167 15.53 19.73 -24.96
CA ALA A 167 16.73 18.99 -25.27
C ALA A 167 17.95 19.92 -25.21
N ILE A 168 18.98 19.53 -24.47
CA ILE A 168 20.23 20.26 -24.30
C ILE A 168 21.35 19.35 -24.79
N GLU A 169 22.03 19.77 -25.86
CA GLU A 169 23.20 19.08 -26.35
C GLU A 169 24.37 19.28 -25.38
N ARG A 170 24.83 18.20 -24.75
CA ARG A 170 26.14 18.13 -24.10
C ARG A 170 27.10 17.40 -25.02
N GLN A 171 28.38 17.71 -24.89
CA GLN A 171 29.51 17.36 -25.79
C GLN A 171 29.45 16.00 -26.51
N ASP A 172 28.82 14.96 -25.94
CA ASP A 172 28.59 13.65 -26.59
C ASP A 172 27.18 13.04 -26.35
N THR A 173 26.27 13.73 -25.67
CA THR A 173 24.94 13.18 -25.31
C THR A 173 23.87 14.25 -25.21
N THR A 174 22.67 13.94 -25.71
CA THR A 174 21.47 14.77 -25.51
C THR A 174 20.92 14.57 -24.10
N GLY A 175 20.84 15.66 -23.35
CA GLY A 175 20.16 15.71 -22.06
C GLY A 175 18.79 16.37 -22.18
N TYR A 176 17.90 16.06 -21.24
CA TYR A 176 16.54 16.58 -21.18
C TYR A 176 16.28 17.24 -19.84
N GLU A 177 15.59 18.37 -19.89
CA GLU A 177 15.24 19.19 -18.73
C GLU A 177 13.79 19.67 -18.88
N LEU A 178 13.08 19.91 -17.78
CA LEU A 178 11.78 20.57 -17.84
C LEU A 178 11.90 21.99 -18.41
N ALA A 179 11.06 22.31 -19.39
CA ALA A 179 11.09 23.62 -20.06
C ALA A 179 10.86 24.78 -19.08
N HIS A 180 10.07 24.58 -18.02
CA HIS A 180 9.82 25.62 -17.04
C HIS A 180 9.51 25.10 -15.62
N GLU A 181 10.01 25.79 -14.61
CA GLU A 181 9.78 25.46 -13.19
C GLU A 181 8.33 25.68 -12.75
N ARG A 182 7.62 26.64 -13.34
CA ARG A 182 6.21 26.89 -12.96
C ARG A 182 5.28 25.74 -13.28
N ILE A 183 5.65 24.84 -14.19
CA ILE A 183 4.82 23.68 -14.53
C ILE A 183 4.95 22.58 -13.45
N ILE A 184 5.95 22.65 -12.57
CA ILE A 184 6.24 21.64 -11.53
C ILE A 184 5.03 21.38 -10.62
N PRO A 185 4.38 22.39 -9.99
CA PRO A 185 3.21 22.15 -9.15
C PRO A 185 2.08 21.46 -9.91
N ALA A 186 1.84 21.87 -11.16
CA ALA A 186 0.81 21.27 -12.00
C ALA A 186 1.12 19.81 -12.37
N VAL A 187 2.39 19.49 -12.68
CA VAL A 187 2.82 18.11 -12.92
C VAL A 187 2.65 17.26 -11.67
N VAL A 188 3.03 17.77 -10.50
CA VAL A 188 2.89 17.04 -9.23
C VAL A 188 1.42 16.78 -8.91
N GLN A 189 0.57 17.78 -9.10
CA GLN A 189 -0.88 17.64 -8.86
C GLN A 189 -1.53 16.68 -9.85
N LEU A 190 -1.23 16.80 -11.15
CA LEU A 190 -1.78 15.92 -12.18
C LEU A 190 -1.28 14.48 -12.00
N ALA A 191 0.00 14.31 -11.67
CA ALA A 191 0.54 13.02 -11.27
C ALA A 191 -0.15 12.45 -10.03
N GLY A 192 -0.49 13.29 -9.06
CA GLY A 192 -1.20 12.88 -7.86
C GLY A 192 -2.62 12.39 -8.15
N GLN A 193 -3.36 13.11 -9.00
CA GLN A 193 -4.71 12.74 -9.44
C GLN A 193 -4.76 11.41 -10.20
N GLU A 194 -3.73 11.14 -10.99
CA GLU A 194 -3.60 9.92 -11.80
C GLU A 194 -2.97 8.76 -11.00
N LEU A 195 -2.01 9.05 -10.12
CA LEU A 195 -1.44 8.13 -9.15
C LEU A 195 -2.23 8.20 -7.84
N LYS A 196 -3.53 7.90 -7.90
CA LYS A 196 -4.44 7.93 -6.72
C LYS A 196 -3.88 7.23 -5.49
N ASP A 197 -3.11 6.16 -5.69
CA ASP A 197 -2.46 5.42 -4.60
C ASP A 197 -1.26 6.17 -4.00
N ALA A 198 -0.53 6.96 -4.79
CA ALA A 198 0.56 7.80 -4.32
C ALA A 198 0.04 9.03 -3.55
N GLU A 199 -1.02 9.70 -4.01
CA GLU A 199 -1.70 10.74 -3.23
C GLU A 199 -2.31 10.19 -1.95
N ARG A 200 -2.97 9.03 -2.02
CA ARG A 200 -3.50 8.34 -0.83
C ARG A 200 -2.38 7.99 0.14
N ALA A 201 -1.22 7.57 -0.35
CA ALA A 201 -0.04 7.30 0.47
C ALA A 201 0.47 8.58 1.14
N ASN A 202 0.57 9.68 0.41
CA ASN A 202 1.03 10.98 0.91
C ASN A 202 0.07 11.57 1.95
N HIS A 203 -1.22 11.68 1.63
CA HIS A 203 -2.24 12.15 2.57
C HIS A 203 -2.33 11.29 3.81
N LEU A 204 -2.21 9.96 3.66
CA LEU A 204 -2.21 9.05 4.80
C LEU A 204 -0.99 9.28 5.69
N LEU A 205 0.20 9.41 5.10
CA LEU A 205 1.42 9.66 5.85
C LEU A 205 1.36 10.99 6.60
N ASP A 206 0.93 12.07 5.93
CA ASP A 206 0.81 13.40 6.53
C ASP A 206 -0.24 13.43 7.65
N ARG A 207 -1.42 12.89 7.39
CA ARG A 207 -2.48 12.77 8.41
C ARG A 207 -2.00 12.00 9.63
N ARG A 208 -1.36 10.84 9.44
CA ARG A 208 -0.90 9.98 10.54
C ARG A 208 0.24 10.58 11.32
N VAL A 209 1.15 11.30 10.67
CA VAL A 209 2.20 12.05 11.38
C VAL A 209 1.60 13.16 12.22
N ASN A 210 0.64 13.91 11.69
CA ASN A 210 -0.02 14.97 12.44
C ASN A 210 -0.82 14.42 13.63
N GLU A 211 -1.58 13.33 13.44
CA GLU A 211 -2.28 12.64 14.53
C GLU A 211 -1.31 12.07 15.57
N TRP A 212 -0.17 11.51 15.15
CA TRP A 212 0.83 10.95 16.06
C TRP A 212 1.54 12.04 16.86
N LEU A 213 1.95 13.15 16.22
CA LEU A 213 2.58 14.29 16.89
C LEU A 213 1.60 14.99 17.84
N GLY A 214 0.37 15.25 17.39
CA GLY A 214 -0.67 15.92 18.17
C GLY A 214 -1.12 15.13 19.40
N ASN A 215 -1.01 13.80 19.38
CA ASN A 215 -1.36 12.92 20.50
C ASN A 215 -0.13 12.41 21.28
N GLY A 216 0.92 13.23 21.38
CA GLY A 216 2.09 12.94 22.23
C GLY A 216 2.88 11.70 21.81
N ARG A 217 2.90 11.38 20.51
CA ARG A 217 3.58 10.21 19.92
C ARG A 217 3.08 8.85 20.41
N SER A 218 1.81 8.75 20.77
CA SER A 218 1.20 7.51 21.25
C SER A 218 1.23 6.35 20.23
N ARG A 219 1.47 5.13 20.73
CA ARG A 219 1.57 3.89 19.91
C ARG A 219 0.27 3.53 19.17
N ARG A 220 -0.88 4.08 19.60
CA ARG A 220 -2.19 3.83 18.97
C ARG A 220 -2.27 4.39 17.54
N TYR A 221 -1.55 5.48 17.27
CA TYR A 221 -1.58 6.18 15.99
C TYR A 221 -0.53 5.69 14.98
N LEU A 222 0.26 4.67 15.36
CA LEU A 222 1.18 4.01 14.45
C LEU A 222 0.42 3.36 13.28
N LEU A 223 1.07 3.38 12.12
CA LEU A 223 0.57 2.78 10.89
C LEU A 223 0.31 1.28 11.05
N SER A 224 -0.80 0.82 10.48
CA SER A 224 -1.15 -0.59 10.34
C SER A 224 -0.35 -1.27 9.23
N TRP A 225 -0.39 -2.61 9.19
CA TRP A 225 0.27 -3.41 8.15
C TRP A 225 -0.15 -3.01 6.72
N ARG A 226 -1.46 -2.82 6.49
CA ARG A 226 -1.98 -2.47 5.15
C ARG A 226 -1.46 -1.10 4.71
N GLU A 227 -1.43 -0.15 5.63
CA GLU A 227 -0.94 1.21 5.38
C GLU A 227 0.58 1.22 5.14
N LEU A 228 1.35 0.45 5.92
CA LEU A 228 2.79 0.28 5.71
C LEU A 228 3.10 -0.35 4.35
N TRP A 229 2.29 -1.31 3.91
CA TRP A 229 2.46 -1.95 2.61
C TRP A 229 2.19 -0.97 1.46
N LEU A 230 1.11 -0.19 1.55
CA LEU A 230 0.79 0.87 0.59
C LEU A 230 1.90 1.94 0.51
N LEU A 231 2.42 2.38 1.66
CA LEU A 231 3.54 3.31 1.74
C LEU A 231 4.84 2.71 1.19
N ARG A 232 5.06 1.40 1.35
CA ARG A 232 6.23 0.70 0.79
C ARG A 232 6.15 0.58 -0.72
N GLN A 233 4.98 0.26 -1.26
CA GLN A 233 4.76 0.17 -2.71
C GLN A 233 4.95 1.53 -3.39
N GLN A 234 4.48 2.60 -2.74
CA GLN A 234 4.57 3.97 -3.26
C GLN A 234 5.79 4.74 -2.73
N LYS A 235 6.82 4.06 -2.22
CA LYS A 235 7.99 4.71 -1.59
C LYS A 235 8.69 5.72 -2.52
N ALA A 236 8.74 5.44 -3.81
CA ALA A 236 9.31 6.34 -4.83
C ALA A 236 8.50 7.65 -5.01
N TYR A 237 7.26 7.68 -4.52
CA TYR A 237 6.32 8.79 -4.69
C TYR A 237 5.97 9.51 -3.38
N LEU A 238 6.62 9.16 -2.26
CA LEU A 238 6.39 9.81 -0.97
C LEU A 238 7.03 11.19 -0.89
N VAL A 239 6.24 12.20 -0.50
CA VAL A 239 6.69 13.57 -0.26
C VAL A 239 7.15 13.69 1.18
N TRP A 240 8.44 13.96 1.40
CA TRP A 240 9.03 13.99 2.74
C TRP A 240 8.85 15.34 3.45
N GLY A 241 8.93 16.47 2.72
CA GLY A 241 8.64 17.81 3.23
C GLY A 241 9.42 18.22 4.49
N THR A 242 8.95 19.25 5.19
CA THR A 242 9.56 19.79 6.41
C THR A 242 9.55 18.82 7.59
N ASN A 243 8.58 17.89 7.62
CA ASN A 243 8.40 16.91 8.70
C ASN A 243 9.13 15.57 8.44
N ARG A 244 10.18 15.55 7.60
CA ARG A 244 10.92 14.32 7.22
C ARG A 244 11.36 13.47 8.41
N ARG A 245 11.98 14.09 9.43
CA ARG A 245 12.50 13.37 10.61
C ARG A 245 11.39 12.68 11.40
N ASP A 246 10.22 13.29 11.50
CA ASP A 246 9.09 12.70 12.22
C ASP A 246 8.40 11.61 11.38
N LYS A 247 8.29 11.78 10.06
CA LYS A 247 7.83 10.73 9.12
C LYS A 247 8.71 9.49 9.19
N GLU A 248 10.03 9.64 9.16
CA GLU A 248 10.98 8.55 9.26
C GLU A 248 10.90 7.83 10.62
N LYS A 249 10.76 8.58 11.72
CA LYS A 249 10.58 8.00 13.07
C LYS A 249 9.27 7.21 13.18
N LEU A 250 8.16 7.76 12.67
CA LEU A 250 6.87 7.08 12.64
C LEU A 250 6.99 5.75 11.87
N LEU A 251 7.55 5.79 10.66
CA LEU A 251 7.72 4.60 9.82
C LEU A 251 8.59 3.53 10.48
N LYS A 252 9.70 3.94 11.10
CA LYS A 252 10.61 3.01 11.80
C LYS A 252 9.91 2.35 12.98
N GLN A 253 9.18 3.11 13.81
CA GLN A 253 8.44 2.57 14.95
C GLN A 253 7.29 1.65 14.52
N SER A 254 6.57 2.01 13.46
CA SER A 254 5.51 1.18 12.88
C SER A 254 6.04 -0.14 12.34
N TRP A 255 7.18 -0.14 11.63
CA TRP A 255 7.84 -1.37 11.16
C TRP A 255 8.32 -2.26 12.30
N GLN A 256 8.91 -1.68 13.35
CA GLN A 256 9.33 -2.44 14.53
C GLN A 256 8.15 -3.12 15.23
N ARG A 257 7.01 -2.44 15.34
CA ARG A 257 5.78 -3.04 15.87
C ARG A 257 5.32 -4.22 15.01
N PHE A 258 5.29 -4.02 13.70
CA PHE A 258 4.87 -5.07 12.77
C PHE A 258 5.80 -6.29 12.83
N GLN A 259 7.12 -6.09 12.86
CA GLN A 259 8.09 -7.18 13.00
C GLN A 259 7.88 -7.96 14.30
N ARG A 260 7.64 -7.29 15.43
CA ARG A 260 7.37 -7.99 16.71
C ARG A 260 6.09 -8.82 16.67
N TRP A 261 5.02 -8.30 16.07
CA TRP A 261 3.79 -9.06 15.88
C TRP A 261 3.96 -10.22 14.90
N GLY A 262 4.73 -10.02 13.83
CA GLY A 262 5.09 -11.07 12.89
C GLY A 262 5.87 -12.21 13.54
N TRP A 263 6.86 -11.88 14.37
CA TRP A 263 7.62 -12.87 15.15
C TRP A 263 6.74 -13.60 16.17
N ALA A 264 5.83 -12.90 16.86
CA ALA A 264 4.91 -13.53 17.79
C ALA A 264 3.95 -14.51 17.06
N ALA A 265 3.36 -14.09 15.93
CA ALA A 265 2.49 -14.95 15.14
C ALA A 265 3.23 -16.17 14.59
N PHE A 266 4.45 -15.96 14.08
CA PHE A 266 5.32 -17.02 13.58
C PHE A 266 5.68 -18.02 14.69
N ALA A 267 6.04 -17.54 15.89
CA ALA A 267 6.32 -18.39 17.04
C ALA A 267 5.08 -19.22 17.46
N THR A 268 3.88 -18.63 17.44
CA THR A 268 2.63 -19.36 17.71
C THR A 268 2.38 -20.44 16.66
N VAL A 269 2.60 -20.15 15.37
CA VAL A 269 2.45 -21.15 14.30
C VAL A 269 3.45 -22.29 14.46
N ILE A 270 4.71 -21.99 14.80
CA ILE A 270 5.71 -23.02 15.11
C ILE A 270 5.29 -23.85 16.31
N LEU A 271 4.79 -23.23 17.38
CA LEU A 271 4.29 -23.94 18.56
C LEU A 271 3.15 -24.89 18.19
N LEU A 272 2.17 -24.42 17.40
CA LEU A 272 1.06 -25.25 16.93
C LEU A 272 1.53 -26.41 16.04
N LEU A 273 2.43 -26.15 15.09
CA LEU A 273 3.03 -27.16 14.22
C LEU A 273 3.83 -28.19 15.03
N SER A 274 4.62 -27.75 15.99
CA SER A 274 5.40 -28.64 16.86
C SER A 274 4.50 -29.50 17.73
N GLY A 275 3.44 -28.94 18.31
CA GLY A 275 2.43 -29.69 19.06
C GLY A 275 1.69 -30.70 18.18
N PHE A 276 1.35 -30.33 16.95
CA PHE A 276 0.72 -31.22 15.98
C PHE A 276 1.64 -32.37 15.53
N LEU A 277 2.91 -32.08 15.28
CA LEU A 277 3.92 -33.10 14.95
C LEU A 277 4.17 -34.04 16.13
N LEU A 278 4.23 -33.52 17.36
CA LEU A 278 4.31 -34.33 18.57
C LEU A 278 3.06 -35.20 18.76
N TRP A 279 1.88 -34.68 18.41
CA TRP A 279 0.62 -35.43 18.45
C TRP A 279 0.58 -36.60 17.45
N LEU A 280 1.15 -36.42 16.25
CA LEU A 280 1.30 -37.49 15.25
C LEU A 280 2.41 -38.50 15.57
N SER A 281 3.38 -38.12 16.39
CA SER A 281 4.54 -38.96 16.72
C SER A 281 4.19 -40.19 17.58
N PRO A 282 5.04 -41.23 17.62
CA PRO A 282 4.82 -42.43 18.42
C PRO A 282 4.52 -42.19 19.93
N PRO A 283 5.14 -41.23 20.64
CA PRO A 283 4.72 -40.89 22.01
C PRO A 283 3.34 -40.22 22.06
N GLY A 284 2.97 -39.38 21.08
CA GLY A 284 1.64 -38.78 20.99
C GLY A 284 0.53 -39.80 20.78
N GLN A 285 0.76 -40.78 19.91
CA GLN A 285 -0.18 -41.90 19.69
C GLN A 285 -0.35 -42.77 20.95
N ARG A 286 0.74 -43.01 21.70
CA ARG A 286 0.67 -43.72 22.99
C ARG A 286 -0.18 -42.96 24.01
N TRP A 287 -0.02 -41.64 24.09
CA TRP A 287 -0.83 -40.79 24.96
C TRP A 287 -2.31 -40.80 24.55
N GLN A 288 -2.62 -40.70 23.25
CA GLN A 288 -4.00 -40.83 22.75
C GLN A 288 -4.61 -42.19 23.12
N MET A 289 -3.87 -43.28 22.92
CA MET A 289 -4.32 -44.62 23.29
C MET A 289 -4.56 -44.72 24.80
N GLN A 290 -3.70 -44.14 25.64
CA GLN A 290 -3.91 -44.11 27.09
C GLN A 290 -5.15 -43.31 27.48
N SER A 291 -5.35 -42.11 26.93
CA SER A 291 -6.56 -41.31 27.18
C SER A 291 -7.83 -42.00 26.67
N GLN A 292 -7.78 -42.65 25.52
CA GLN A 292 -8.89 -43.45 25.00
C GLN A 292 -9.16 -44.68 25.86
N LEU A 293 -8.12 -45.37 26.33
CA LEU A 293 -8.25 -46.50 27.26
C LEU A 293 -8.86 -46.06 28.61
N ILE A 294 -8.50 -44.89 29.12
CA ILE A 294 -9.09 -44.32 30.35
C ILE A 294 -10.57 -43.98 30.12
N GLY A 295 -10.91 -43.36 28.99
CA GLY A 295 -12.28 -43.04 28.62
C GLY A 295 -13.13 -44.28 28.32
N LEU A 296 -12.55 -45.33 27.72
CA LEU A 296 -13.20 -46.61 27.49
C LEU A 296 -13.40 -47.35 28.80
N LYS A 297 -12.41 -47.37 29.71
CA LYS A 297 -12.55 -47.92 31.06
C LYS A 297 -13.71 -47.28 31.85
N GLN A 298 -14.00 -46.00 31.62
CA GLN A 298 -15.17 -45.31 32.18
C GLN A 298 -16.48 -45.60 31.44
N LYS A 299 -16.44 -46.04 30.18
CA LYS A 299 -17.61 -46.35 29.34
C LYS A 299 -17.97 -47.83 29.27
N VAL A 300 -17.11 -48.75 29.71
CA VAL A 300 -17.49 -50.16 29.84
C VAL A 300 -18.53 -50.25 30.96
N SER A 301 -19.79 -50.45 30.57
CA SER A 301 -20.90 -50.58 31.51
C SER A 301 -20.65 -51.75 32.47
N ASP A 302 -21.12 -51.61 33.71
CA ASP A 302 -21.12 -52.71 34.70
C ASP A 302 -21.78 -53.99 34.13
N GLU A 303 -22.70 -53.82 33.19
CA GLU A 303 -23.34 -54.89 32.42
C GLU A 303 -22.36 -55.68 31.54
N SER A 304 -21.39 -55.02 30.91
CA SER A 304 -20.38 -55.68 30.07
C SER A 304 -19.35 -56.45 30.92
N HIS A 305 -18.94 -55.86 32.05
CA HIS A 305 -18.10 -56.55 33.04
C HIS A 305 -18.81 -57.78 33.63
N ARG A 306 -20.10 -57.66 33.93
CA ARG A 306 -20.95 -58.77 34.38
C ARG A 306 -20.98 -59.92 33.37
N GLN A 307 -21.27 -59.64 32.10
CA GLN A 307 -21.33 -60.66 31.06
C GLN A 307 -19.98 -61.34 30.83
N ALA A 308 -18.88 -60.58 30.82
CA ALA A 308 -17.54 -61.11 30.70
C ALA A 308 -17.15 -62.00 31.88
N ALA A 309 -17.45 -61.59 33.12
CA ALA A 309 -17.18 -62.38 34.32
C ALA A 309 -17.95 -63.72 34.32
N VAL A 310 -19.25 -63.70 33.96
CA VAL A 310 -20.07 -64.92 33.88
C VAL A 310 -19.58 -65.84 32.77
N ALA A 311 -19.20 -65.30 31.60
CA ALA A 311 -18.67 -66.09 30.50
C ALA A 311 -17.35 -66.77 30.86
N LEU A 312 -16.42 -66.06 31.52
CA LEU A 312 -15.14 -66.61 31.97
C LEU A 312 -15.32 -67.69 33.05
N ALA A 313 -16.27 -67.50 33.97
CA ALA A 313 -16.58 -68.49 34.99
C ALA A 313 -17.16 -69.78 34.38
N LYS A 314 -17.97 -69.68 33.32
CA LYS A 314 -18.47 -70.86 32.57
C LYS A 314 -17.36 -71.70 31.95
N VAL A 315 -16.21 -71.10 31.64
CA VAL A 315 -15.02 -71.78 31.10
C VAL A 315 -14.00 -72.12 32.20
N GLY A 316 -14.36 -71.90 33.48
CA GLY A 316 -13.49 -72.23 34.63
C GLY A 316 -12.30 -71.29 34.83
N ASN A 317 -12.29 -70.11 34.21
CA ASN A 317 -11.19 -69.16 34.34
C ASN A 317 -11.33 -68.31 35.62
N GLN A 318 -10.31 -68.36 36.48
CA GLN A 318 -10.25 -67.62 37.75
C GLN A 318 -10.19 -66.09 37.58
N GLN A 319 -9.84 -65.59 36.39
CA GLN A 319 -9.87 -64.15 36.07
C GLN A 319 -11.29 -63.55 36.14
N ALA A 320 -12.33 -64.39 36.16
CA ALA A 320 -13.71 -63.95 36.40
C ALA A 320 -13.86 -63.12 37.69
N PHE A 321 -13.15 -63.48 38.77
CA PHE A 321 -13.26 -62.79 40.05
C PHE A 321 -12.61 -61.40 40.05
N GLN A 322 -11.52 -61.21 39.28
CA GLN A 322 -10.89 -59.90 39.12
C GLN A 322 -11.80 -58.91 38.39
N ILE A 323 -12.60 -59.40 37.44
CA ILE A 323 -13.58 -58.57 36.72
C ILE A 323 -14.77 -58.21 37.64
N ILE A 324 -15.23 -59.13 38.50
CA ILE A 324 -16.31 -58.85 39.47
C ILE A 324 -15.93 -57.71 40.41
N ASP A 325 -14.67 -57.63 40.83
CA ASP A 325 -14.19 -56.55 41.70
C ASP A 325 -14.12 -55.19 41.02
N SER A 326 -14.10 -55.15 39.68
CA SER A 326 -14.16 -53.92 38.90
C SER A 326 -15.59 -53.41 38.62
N ILE A 327 -16.63 -54.18 39.00
CA ILE A 327 -18.03 -53.77 38.87
C ILE A 327 -18.38 -52.78 39.99
N ASN A 328 -18.81 -51.57 39.63
CA ASN A 328 -19.08 -50.51 40.60
C ASN A 328 -20.49 -50.62 41.21
N SER A 329 -21.49 -51.04 40.43
CA SER A 329 -22.87 -51.25 40.88
C SER A 329 -22.98 -52.46 41.82
N PRO A 330 -23.41 -52.29 43.09
CA PRO A 330 -23.61 -53.39 44.03
C PRO A 330 -24.60 -54.43 43.49
N TYR A 331 -25.68 -53.95 42.86
CA TYR A 331 -26.69 -54.80 42.22
C TYR A 331 -26.10 -55.68 41.11
N SER A 332 -25.31 -55.07 40.21
CA SER A 332 -24.67 -55.80 39.10
C SER A 332 -23.62 -56.79 39.60
N LYS A 333 -22.92 -56.45 40.70
CA LYS A 333 -21.93 -57.31 41.36
C LYS A 333 -22.59 -58.52 42.03
N ALA A 334 -23.66 -58.31 42.80
CA ALA A 334 -24.44 -59.38 43.42
C ALA A 334 -25.05 -60.32 42.37
N PHE A 335 -25.56 -59.76 41.27
CA PHE A 335 -26.06 -60.56 40.15
C PHE A 335 -24.96 -61.42 39.52
N ALA A 336 -23.80 -60.84 39.23
CA ALA A 336 -22.66 -61.57 38.66
C ALA A 336 -22.23 -62.73 39.56
N LEU A 337 -22.11 -62.47 40.87
CA LEU A 337 -21.76 -63.49 41.88
C LEU A 337 -22.81 -64.60 41.94
N SER A 338 -24.09 -64.26 41.88
CA SER A 338 -25.20 -65.22 41.89
C SER A 338 -25.20 -66.12 40.64
N ALA A 339 -25.00 -65.53 39.46
CA ALA A 339 -24.91 -66.26 38.21
C ALA A 339 -23.67 -67.19 38.15
N ILE A 340 -22.55 -66.77 38.74
CA ILE A 340 -21.34 -67.60 38.85
C ILE A 340 -21.56 -68.73 39.85
N ALA A 341 -22.19 -68.46 40.98
CA ALA A 341 -22.54 -69.50 41.95
C ALA A 341 -23.43 -70.59 41.32
N GLU A 342 -24.40 -70.20 40.48
CA GLU A 342 -25.24 -71.15 39.75
C GLU A 342 -24.41 -72.04 38.82
N VAL A 343 -23.43 -71.46 38.12
CA VAL A 343 -22.50 -72.20 37.26
C VAL A 343 -21.63 -73.17 38.08
N TYR A 344 -21.08 -72.75 39.21
CA TYR A 344 -20.27 -73.62 40.09
C TYR A 344 -21.10 -74.74 40.72
N ASN A 345 -22.37 -74.48 41.03
CA ASN A 345 -23.29 -75.51 41.48
C ASN A 345 -23.54 -76.57 40.39
N LYS A 346 -23.75 -76.13 39.14
CA LYS A 346 -23.88 -77.01 37.96
C LYS A 346 -22.60 -77.81 37.67
N LEU A 347 -21.43 -77.30 38.06
CA LEU A 347 -20.14 -77.97 37.97
C LEU A 347 -19.82 -78.88 39.17
N ASN A 348 -20.81 -79.21 40.01
CA ASN A 348 -20.66 -80.07 41.19
C ASN A 348 -19.68 -79.52 42.26
N GLN A 349 -19.55 -78.19 42.36
CA GLN A 349 -18.73 -77.51 43.38
C GLN A 349 -19.60 -76.68 44.36
N PRO A 350 -20.46 -77.33 45.16
CA PRO A 350 -21.48 -76.63 45.95
C PRO A 350 -20.90 -75.79 47.10
N ARG A 351 -19.72 -76.13 47.63
CA ARG A 351 -19.05 -75.34 48.69
C ARG A 351 -18.62 -73.97 48.18
N ALA A 352 -18.08 -73.91 46.96
CA ALA A 352 -17.69 -72.66 46.33
C ALA A 352 -18.92 -71.82 45.94
N ALA A 353 -19.96 -72.47 45.40
CA ALA A 353 -21.22 -71.80 45.09
C ALA A 353 -21.88 -71.15 46.32
N LYS A 354 -21.91 -71.86 47.46
CA LYS A 354 -22.48 -71.34 48.71
C LYS A 354 -21.74 -70.08 49.19
N SER A 355 -20.41 -70.10 49.19
CA SER A 355 -19.60 -68.94 49.61
C SER A 355 -19.85 -67.71 48.72
N LEU A 356 -20.00 -67.89 47.42
CA LEU A 356 -20.28 -66.80 46.48
C LEU A 356 -21.69 -66.20 46.67
N LEU A 357 -22.69 -67.03 47.02
CA LEU A 357 -24.03 -66.54 47.35
C LEU A 357 -24.05 -65.75 48.66
N GLU A 358 -23.30 -66.19 49.68
CA GLU A 358 -23.15 -65.43 50.93
C GLU A 358 -22.50 -64.07 50.70
N GLN A 359 -21.51 -64.00 49.79
CA GLN A 359 -20.91 -62.73 49.37
C GLN A 359 -21.88 -61.85 48.56
N ALA A 360 -22.73 -62.45 47.73
CA ALA A 360 -23.75 -61.71 46.97
C ALA A 360 -24.84 -61.12 47.88
N LEU A 361 -25.14 -61.75 49.01
CA LEU A 361 -26.16 -61.29 49.97
C LEU A 361 -25.66 -60.20 50.92
N THR A 362 -24.35 -59.99 51.00
CA THR A 362 -23.72 -59.03 51.93
C THR A 362 -23.22 -57.76 51.25
N LYS A 363 -23.37 -57.65 49.92
CA LYS A 363 -22.94 -56.53 49.08
C LYS A 363 -24.14 -55.95 48.35
#